data_AF-A0A6I7HPL8-F1
#
_entry.id   AF-A0A6I7HPL8-F1
#
_cell.length_a   1.000
_cell.length_b   1.000
_cell.length_c   1.000
_cell.angle_alpha   90.00
_cell.angle_beta   90.00
_cell.angle_gamma   90.00
#
_symmetry.space_group_name_H-M   'P 1'
#
loop_
_entity.id
_entity.type
_entity.pdbx_description
1 polymer ?
#
loop_
_entity_poly.entity_id
_entity_poly.type
_entity_poly.pdbx_seq_one_letter_code
_entity_poly.pdbx_strand_id
1 'polypeptide(L)'
;MPISRRGFLAGLPLLLAGCTTNADYANYGPIADEPYPIKRIPLEKFKPELRRQEVAYATREPAGTIVVDTPARRLYYVLGEGRAIRYGVGVGRNGYALAGHAYIGRKAEWPGWTPTGKMIARDPRNRRYAGGVSGGLSSPLGARALYLYRGGGDTMFRIHGTTQPWSIGQAMSSGCIRMMNHDVIDLYNRVKVGARVLVLQA
;
A
#
# COMPACT_ATOMS: atom_id res chain seq x y z
N MET A 1 -49.79 -49.80 -14.50
CA MET A 1 -48.39 -49.32 -14.67
C MET A 1 -48.31 -48.67 -16.05
N PRO A 2 -48.02 -47.36 -16.13
CA PRO A 2 -46.63 -46.95 -16.29
C PRO A 2 -46.23 -45.70 -15.48
N ILE A 3 -44.94 -45.64 -15.15
CA ILE A 3 -44.28 -44.59 -14.35
C ILE A 3 -43.76 -43.52 -15.31
N SER A 4 -44.23 -42.28 -15.18
CA SER A 4 -43.73 -41.12 -15.92
C SER A 4 -42.59 -40.45 -15.15
N ARG A 5 -41.39 -40.45 -15.75
CA ARG A 5 -40.16 -39.81 -15.26
C ARG A 5 -40.30 -38.29 -15.26
N ARG A 6 -40.40 -37.66 -14.07
CA ARG A 6 -40.06 -36.24 -13.90
C ARG A 6 -38.62 -36.15 -13.41
N GLY A 7 -37.73 -35.72 -14.31
CA GLY A 7 -36.34 -35.43 -14.00
C GLY A 7 -36.22 -34.19 -13.12
N PHE A 8 -35.54 -34.36 -11.98
CA PHE A 8 -35.03 -33.25 -11.17
C PHE A 8 -33.74 -32.75 -11.83
N LEU A 9 -33.77 -31.54 -12.39
CA LEU A 9 -32.54 -30.80 -12.72
C LEU A 9 -32.07 -30.09 -11.45
N ALA A 10 -31.14 -30.74 -10.73
CA ALA A 10 -30.34 -30.07 -9.73
C ALA A 10 -29.25 -29.26 -10.44
N GLY A 11 -29.42 -27.94 -10.50
CA GLY A 11 -28.37 -27.03 -10.96
C GLY A 11 -27.19 -27.05 -9.99
N LEU A 12 -26.01 -27.43 -10.48
CA LEU A 12 -24.75 -27.25 -9.75
C LEU A 12 -24.48 -25.75 -9.55
N PRO A 13 -24.26 -25.26 -8.32
CA PRO A 13 -23.65 -23.95 -8.13
C PRO A 13 -22.16 -24.07 -8.47
N LEU A 14 -21.74 -23.45 -9.58
CA LEU A 14 -20.33 -23.33 -9.95
C LEU A 14 -19.55 -22.58 -8.85
N LEU A 15 -18.57 -23.27 -8.28
CA LEU A 15 -17.63 -22.77 -7.28
C LEU A 15 -16.66 -21.75 -7.94
N LEU A 16 -16.84 -20.46 -7.66
CA LEU A 16 -15.92 -19.37 -8.07
C LEU A 16 -14.70 -19.19 -7.15
N ALA A 17 -14.39 -20.14 -6.25
CA ALA A 17 -13.36 -19.95 -5.22
C ALA A 17 -11.91 -20.10 -5.72
N GLY A 18 -11.67 -20.56 -6.95
CA GLY A 18 -10.32 -20.93 -7.43
C GLY A 18 -9.45 -19.80 -7.98
N CYS A 19 -10.02 -18.68 -8.44
CA CYS A 19 -9.22 -17.63 -9.09
C CYS A 19 -8.49 -16.70 -8.08
N THR A 20 -9.04 -16.54 -6.88
CA THR A 20 -8.50 -15.59 -5.89
C THR A 20 -7.19 -16.09 -5.25
N THR A 21 -7.05 -17.40 -5.02
CA THR A 21 -5.89 -17.98 -4.33
C THR A 21 -4.59 -17.88 -5.14
N ASN A 22 -4.67 -18.03 -6.46
CA ASN A 22 -3.52 -17.90 -7.36
C ASN A 22 -3.03 -16.46 -7.48
N ALA A 23 -3.94 -15.50 -7.60
CA ALA A 23 -3.59 -14.07 -7.63
C ALA A 23 -2.99 -13.61 -6.30
N ASP A 24 -3.56 -14.05 -5.17
CA ASP A 24 -3.04 -13.75 -3.84
C ASP A 24 -1.64 -14.32 -3.61
N TYR A 25 -1.38 -15.55 -4.04
CA TYR A 25 -0.04 -16.13 -3.94
C TYR A 25 0.97 -15.40 -4.83
N ALA A 26 0.60 -15.03 -6.06
CA ALA A 26 1.45 -14.26 -6.94
C ALA A 26 1.76 -12.86 -6.37
N ASN A 27 0.79 -12.21 -5.73
CA ASN A 27 0.96 -10.87 -5.18
C ASN A 27 1.69 -10.84 -3.84
N TYR A 28 1.53 -11.88 -3.01
CA TYR A 28 1.95 -11.87 -1.60
C TYR A 28 2.82 -13.06 -1.18
N GLY A 29 3.29 -13.86 -2.14
CA GLY A 29 4.26 -14.95 -1.95
C GLY A 29 5.65 -14.47 -1.54
N PRO A 30 6.60 -15.38 -1.29
CA PRO A 30 7.98 -14.98 -0.96
C PRO A 30 8.65 -14.28 -2.15
N ILE A 31 9.47 -13.25 -1.88
CA ILE A 31 10.30 -12.55 -2.86
C ILE A 31 11.75 -12.77 -2.46
N ALA A 32 12.49 -13.55 -3.26
CA ALA A 32 13.84 -14.04 -2.93
C ALA A 32 14.97 -13.30 -3.66
N ASP A 33 14.62 -12.56 -4.71
CA ASP A 33 15.50 -11.80 -5.60
C ASP A 33 15.83 -10.39 -5.09
N GLU A 34 15.29 -10.00 -3.93
CA GLU A 34 15.66 -8.78 -3.23
C GLU A 34 16.97 -8.95 -2.44
N PRO A 35 17.79 -7.87 -2.28
CA PRO A 35 18.96 -7.89 -1.40
C PRO A 35 18.65 -8.36 0.03
N TYR A 36 17.40 -8.13 0.47
CA TYR A 36 16.86 -8.70 1.69
C TYR A 36 15.59 -9.49 1.37
N PRO A 37 15.63 -10.83 1.46
CA PRO A 37 14.48 -11.67 1.13
C PRO A 37 13.23 -11.32 1.93
N ILE A 38 12.09 -11.22 1.25
CA ILE A 38 10.80 -10.90 1.86
C ILE A 38 9.99 -12.18 2.00
N LYS A 39 9.60 -12.47 3.24
CA LYS A 39 8.73 -13.62 3.56
C LYS A 39 7.32 -13.39 3.02
N ARG A 40 6.62 -14.48 2.71
CA ARG A 40 5.19 -14.48 2.39
C ARG A 40 4.38 -13.75 3.46
N ILE A 41 3.35 -13.00 3.05
CA ILE A 41 2.39 -12.41 3.98
C ILE A 41 1.36 -13.47 4.41
N PRO A 42 1.10 -13.63 5.72
CA PRO A 42 0.01 -14.46 6.22
C PRO A 42 -1.34 -13.76 5.96
N LEU A 43 -1.88 -13.89 4.75
CA LEU A 43 -3.07 -13.18 4.28
C LEU A 43 -4.34 -13.47 5.09
N GLU A 44 -4.39 -14.59 5.81
CA GLU A 44 -5.44 -14.93 6.76
C GLU A 44 -5.54 -13.94 7.94
N LYS A 45 -4.46 -13.19 8.21
CA LYS A 45 -4.44 -12.13 9.24
C LYS A 45 -4.90 -10.77 8.71
N PHE A 46 -5.18 -10.67 7.42
CA PHE A 46 -5.56 -9.43 6.75
C PHE A 46 -6.94 -9.56 6.14
N LYS A 47 -7.75 -8.52 6.32
CA LYS A 47 -9.05 -8.47 5.68
C LYS A 47 -8.89 -8.47 4.15
N PRO A 48 -9.67 -9.25 3.39
CA PRO A 48 -9.52 -9.36 1.94
C PRO A 48 -9.53 -8.01 1.21
N GLU A 49 -10.31 -7.05 1.68
CA GLU A 49 -10.41 -5.71 1.09
C GLU A 49 -9.15 -4.84 1.22
N LEU A 50 -8.17 -5.24 2.05
CA LEU A 50 -6.86 -4.60 2.19
C LEU A 50 -5.83 -5.14 1.20
N ARG A 51 -6.15 -6.24 0.51
CA ARG A 51 -5.29 -6.83 -0.52
C ARG A 51 -5.35 -6.01 -1.80
N ARG A 52 -4.26 -6.08 -2.57
CA ARG A 52 -4.09 -5.44 -3.85
C ARG A 52 -5.01 -6.07 -4.86
N GLN A 53 -5.78 -5.24 -5.53
CA GLN A 53 -6.67 -5.67 -6.59
C GLN A 53 -6.91 -4.54 -7.59
N GLU A 54 -7.09 -4.91 -8.84
CA GLU A 54 -7.63 -3.98 -9.84
C GLU A 54 -9.12 -3.75 -9.56
N VAL A 55 -9.55 -2.50 -9.66
CA VAL A 55 -10.94 -2.10 -9.42
C VAL A 55 -11.40 -1.09 -10.45
N ALA A 56 -12.70 -1.06 -10.72
CA ALA A 56 -13.33 0.10 -11.33
C ALA A 56 -13.11 1.33 -10.43
N TYR A 57 -12.65 2.42 -11.02
CA TYR A 57 -12.30 3.64 -10.32
C TYR A 57 -12.55 4.85 -11.21
N ALA A 58 -13.71 5.48 -11.03
CA ALA A 58 -14.06 6.71 -11.72
C ALA A 58 -13.28 7.88 -11.10
N THR A 59 -12.42 8.51 -11.89
CA THR A 59 -11.62 9.67 -11.47
C THR A 59 -11.34 10.59 -12.66
N ARG A 60 -11.05 11.86 -12.35
CA ARG A 60 -10.56 12.85 -13.33
C ARG A 60 -9.03 12.90 -13.40
N GLU A 61 -8.35 12.21 -12.50
CA GLU A 61 -6.90 12.12 -12.51
C GLU A 61 -6.41 11.27 -13.69
N PRO A 62 -5.31 11.66 -14.36
CA PRO A 62 -4.78 10.88 -15.48
C PRO A 62 -4.13 9.57 -15.01
N ALA A 63 -3.97 8.63 -15.94
CA ALA A 63 -3.20 7.41 -15.73
C ALA A 63 -1.77 7.73 -15.21
N GLY A 64 -1.29 6.90 -14.29
CA GLY A 64 -0.02 7.10 -13.59
C GLY A 64 -0.12 7.93 -12.32
N THR A 65 -1.29 8.50 -12.02
CA THR A 65 -1.52 9.25 -10.77
C THR A 65 -1.72 8.32 -9.58
N ILE A 66 -1.19 8.71 -8.43
CA ILE A 66 -1.49 8.09 -7.14
C ILE A 66 -2.56 8.90 -6.44
N VAL A 67 -3.66 8.27 -6.03
CA VAL A 67 -4.66 8.87 -5.15
C VAL A 67 -4.62 8.16 -3.81
N VAL A 68 -4.42 8.90 -2.72
CA VAL A 68 -4.43 8.38 -1.36
C VAL A 68 -5.71 8.85 -0.68
N ASP A 69 -6.60 7.92 -0.38
CA ASP A 69 -7.81 8.15 0.38
C ASP A 69 -7.56 7.76 1.84
N THR A 70 -7.24 8.75 2.69
CA THR A 70 -6.91 8.46 4.08
C THR A 70 -8.12 8.04 4.93
N PRO A 71 -9.34 8.60 4.76
CA PRO A 71 -10.53 8.08 5.43
C PRO A 71 -10.79 6.59 5.13
N ALA A 72 -10.72 6.20 3.87
CA ALA A 72 -10.92 4.81 3.45
C ALA A 72 -9.71 3.91 3.76
N ARG A 73 -8.56 4.51 4.08
CA ARG A 73 -7.26 3.82 4.24
C ARG A 73 -6.93 3.00 2.99
N ARG A 74 -7.06 3.66 1.84
CA ARG A 74 -6.77 3.09 0.53
C ARG A 74 -5.84 3.99 -0.25
N LEU A 75 -5.03 3.36 -1.09
CA LEU A 75 -4.24 4.02 -2.12
C LEU A 75 -4.64 3.43 -3.46
N TYR A 76 -4.75 4.28 -4.47
CA TYR A 76 -5.12 3.93 -5.83
C TYR A 76 -4.01 4.37 -6.78
N TYR A 77 -3.50 3.46 -7.61
CA TYR A 77 -2.69 3.80 -8.76
C TYR A 77 -3.57 3.79 -10.01
N VAL A 78 -3.81 4.95 -10.60
CA VAL A 78 -4.74 5.12 -11.72
C VAL A 78 -4.14 4.49 -12.98
N LEU A 79 -4.86 3.54 -13.57
CA LEU A 79 -4.45 2.87 -14.82
C LEU A 79 -4.96 3.60 -16.07
N GLY A 80 -6.03 4.39 -15.92
CA GLY A 80 -6.79 4.94 -17.04
C GLY A 80 -8.05 4.11 -17.31
N GLU A 81 -8.87 4.54 -18.26
CA GLU A 81 -10.08 3.82 -18.71
C GLU A 81 -11.05 3.45 -17.57
N GLY A 82 -11.14 4.30 -16.55
CA GLY A 82 -11.98 4.05 -15.37
C GLY A 82 -11.50 2.91 -14.47
N ARG A 83 -10.19 2.60 -14.49
CA ARG A 83 -9.58 1.53 -13.68
C ARG A 83 -8.42 2.04 -12.82
N ALA A 84 -8.22 1.38 -11.69
CA ALA A 84 -7.06 1.61 -10.82
C ALA A 84 -6.66 0.32 -10.09
N ILE A 85 -5.39 0.25 -9.69
CA ILE A 85 -4.94 -0.75 -8.71
C ILE A 85 -5.17 -0.15 -7.32
N ARG A 86 -5.99 -0.81 -6.51
CA ARG A 86 -6.26 -0.43 -5.13
C ARG A 86 -5.36 -1.22 -4.18
N TYR A 87 -4.78 -0.53 -3.19
CA TYR A 87 -3.97 -1.09 -2.13
C TYR A 87 -4.54 -0.71 -0.76
N GLY A 88 -4.41 -1.60 0.23
CA GLY A 88 -4.61 -1.24 1.64
C GLY A 88 -3.42 -0.46 2.18
N VAL A 89 -3.68 0.60 2.95
CA VAL A 89 -2.60 1.39 3.56
C VAL A 89 -2.82 1.61 5.06
N GLY A 90 -1.71 1.79 5.80
CA GLY A 90 -1.72 2.38 7.13
C GLY A 90 -1.49 3.89 7.01
N VAL A 91 -2.22 4.68 7.81
CA VAL A 91 -2.17 6.15 7.73
C VAL A 91 -1.71 6.76 9.05
N GLY A 92 -1.38 8.06 9.00
CA GLY A 92 -1.06 8.84 10.19
C GLY A 92 -2.25 8.97 11.14
N ARG A 93 -1.97 9.21 12.43
CA ARG A 93 -2.98 9.69 13.37
C ARG A 93 -3.51 11.06 12.89
N ASN A 94 -4.79 11.35 13.15
CA ASN A 94 -5.47 12.58 12.73
C ASN A 94 -4.61 13.84 12.98
N GLY A 95 -4.56 14.75 12.01
CA GLY A 95 -3.86 16.04 12.09
C GLY A 95 -2.39 16.03 11.63
N TYR A 96 -1.83 14.89 11.24
CA TYR A 96 -0.44 14.80 10.77
C TYR A 96 -0.28 14.40 9.32
N ALA A 97 -1.36 14.35 8.52
CA ALA A 97 -1.30 13.91 7.14
C ALA A 97 -1.13 15.09 6.17
N LEU A 98 -0.34 14.89 5.13
CA LEU A 98 -0.32 15.78 3.96
C LEU A 98 -1.71 15.75 3.29
N ALA A 99 -2.24 16.90 2.90
CA ALA A 99 -3.49 17.01 2.15
C ALA A 99 -3.27 17.70 0.81
N GLY A 100 -4.04 17.33 -0.21
CA GLY A 100 -4.00 17.92 -1.55
C GLY A 100 -2.88 17.37 -2.44
N HIS A 101 -2.48 18.15 -3.44
CA HIS A 101 -1.58 17.70 -4.50
C HIS A 101 -0.11 17.69 -4.08
N ALA A 102 0.62 16.67 -4.52
CA ALA A 102 2.06 16.52 -4.43
C ALA A 102 2.55 15.75 -5.66
N TYR A 103 3.84 15.46 -5.72
CA TYR A 103 4.40 14.58 -6.73
C TYR A 103 5.52 13.72 -6.16
N ILE A 104 5.86 12.63 -6.85
CA ILE A 104 7.00 11.78 -6.48
C ILE A 104 8.29 12.48 -6.90
N GLY A 105 9.00 13.10 -5.96
CA GLY A 105 10.26 13.78 -6.26
C GLY A 105 11.45 12.83 -6.33
N ARG A 106 11.43 11.75 -5.54
CA ARG A 106 12.44 10.69 -5.60
C ARG A 106 11.92 9.36 -5.07
N LYS A 107 12.68 8.33 -5.36
CA LYS A 107 12.41 6.92 -5.05
C LYS A 107 13.67 6.30 -4.45
N ALA A 108 13.51 5.41 -3.47
CA ALA A 108 14.63 4.67 -2.89
C ALA A 108 14.26 3.22 -2.57
N GLU A 109 15.23 2.33 -2.77
CA GLU A 109 15.18 0.93 -2.35
C GLU A 109 15.87 0.75 -1.01
N TRP A 110 15.28 -0.08 -0.16
CA TRP A 110 15.74 -0.37 1.20
C TRP A 110 16.26 0.87 1.95
N PRO A 111 15.49 1.97 2.02
CA PRO A 111 15.99 3.24 2.51
C PRO A 111 16.26 3.19 4.02
N GLY A 112 17.32 3.87 4.45
CA GLY A 112 17.49 4.21 5.86
C GLY A 112 16.44 5.21 6.34
N TRP A 113 16.33 5.34 7.66
CA TRP A 113 15.36 6.23 8.29
C TRP A 113 16.01 7.05 9.40
N THR A 114 15.58 8.30 9.51
CA THR A 114 15.95 9.16 10.62
C THR A 114 14.71 9.90 11.09
N PRO A 115 14.37 9.84 12.39
CA PRO A 115 13.24 10.59 12.92
C PRO A 115 13.50 12.09 12.78
N THR A 116 12.46 12.85 12.44
CA THR A 116 12.57 14.32 12.47
C THR A 116 12.59 14.84 13.90
N GLY A 117 13.08 16.07 14.11
CA GLY A 117 13.00 16.71 15.43
C GLY A 117 11.57 16.76 15.99
N LYS A 118 10.56 16.99 15.12
CA LYS A 118 9.13 16.94 15.49
C LYS A 118 8.68 15.54 15.93
N MET A 119 9.25 14.47 15.37
CA MET A 119 8.96 13.09 15.82
C MET A 119 9.60 12.78 17.17
N ILE A 120 10.81 13.28 17.44
CA ILE A 120 11.49 13.12 18.72
C ILE A 120 10.80 13.93 19.82
N ALA A 121 10.40 15.16 19.54
CA ALA A 121 9.70 16.02 20.51
C ALA A 121 8.37 15.40 20.96
N ARG A 122 7.66 14.75 20.03
CA ARG A 122 6.36 14.10 20.29
C ARG A 122 6.49 12.75 20.99
N ASP A 123 7.48 11.95 20.62
CA ASP A 123 7.77 10.68 21.29
C ASP A 123 9.28 10.59 21.57
N PRO A 124 9.71 10.93 22.80
CA PRO A 124 11.11 10.93 23.20
C PRO A 124 11.82 9.59 23.00
N ARG A 125 11.09 8.46 22.92
CA ARG A 125 11.67 7.15 22.63
C ARG A 125 12.34 7.10 21.26
N ASN A 126 11.93 7.97 20.32
CA ASN A 126 12.57 8.07 19.01
C ASN A 126 14.00 8.63 19.09
N ARG A 127 14.41 9.26 20.20
CA ARG A 127 15.76 9.81 20.37
C ARG A 127 16.86 8.75 20.23
N ARG A 128 16.57 7.49 20.59
CA ARG A 128 17.50 6.36 20.39
C ARG A 128 17.89 6.15 18.91
N TYR A 129 17.09 6.65 17.99
CA TYR A 129 17.29 6.56 16.53
C TYR A 129 17.76 7.88 15.92
N ALA A 130 18.17 8.87 16.72
CA ALA A 130 18.61 10.17 16.21
C ALA A 130 19.85 10.07 15.32
N GLY A 131 20.71 9.07 15.54
CA GLY A 131 21.84 8.74 14.65
C GLY A 131 21.45 8.04 13.35
N GLY A 132 20.15 7.82 13.12
CA GLY A 132 19.62 7.10 11.98
C GLY A 132 19.53 5.59 12.21
N VAL A 133 18.71 4.97 11.37
CA VAL A 133 18.62 3.53 11.18
C VAL A 133 19.06 3.27 9.75
N SER A 134 20.04 2.40 9.57
CA SER A 134 20.52 2.01 8.24
C SER A 134 19.40 1.38 7.40
N GLY A 135 19.59 1.42 6.08
CA GLY A 135 18.72 0.72 5.15
C GLY A 135 18.67 -0.79 5.39
N GLY A 136 17.59 -1.43 4.93
CA GLY A 136 17.39 -2.87 5.04
C GLY A 136 16.24 -3.28 5.98
N LEU A 137 16.27 -4.53 6.44
CA LEU A 137 15.17 -5.19 7.18
C LEU A 137 14.79 -4.50 8.50
N SER A 138 15.71 -3.76 9.12
CA SER A 138 15.47 -3.04 10.38
C SER A 138 14.87 -1.66 10.16
N SER A 139 14.93 -1.12 8.94
CA SER A 139 14.40 0.20 8.64
C SER A 139 12.88 0.20 8.73
N PRO A 140 12.25 1.13 9.48
CA PRO A 140 10.79 1.23 9.55
C PRO A 140 10.16 1.69 8.23
N LEU A 141 10.97 2.09 7.24
CA LEU A 141 10.49 2.42 5.90
C LEU A 141 10.31 1.18 5.00
N GLY A 142 10.78 0.01 5.43
CA GLY A 142 10.62 -1.24 4.69
C GLY A 142 11.38 -1.26 3.36
N ALA A 143 10.86 -2.03 2.40
CA ALA A 143 11.57 -2.37 1.18
C ALA A 143 11.73 -1.21 0.19
N ARG A 144 10.79 -0.26 0.15
CA ARG A 144 10.80 0.90 -0.75
C ARG A 144 10.24 2.14 -0.06
N ALA A 145 10.68 3.31 -0.49
CA ALA A 145 10.02 4.57 -0.19
C ALA A 145 9.94 5.49 -1.41
N LEU A 146 8.79 6.12 -1.56
CA LEU A 146 8.49 7.17 -2.52
C LEU A 146 8.34 8.47 -1.73
N TYR A 147 9.12 9.49 -2.10
CA TYR A 147 9.21 10.74 -1.36
C TYR A 147 8.37 11.81 -2.04
N LEU A 148 7.48 12.44 -1.28
CA LEU A 148 6.49 13.37 -1.80
C LEU A 148 7.02 14.78 -1.75
N TYR A 149 6.98 15.46 -2.89
CA TYR A 149 7.49 16.81 -3.07
C TYR A 149 6.32 17.75 -3.42
N ARG A 150 6.47 19.03 -3.07
CA ARG A 150 5.53 20.11 -3.41
C ARG A 150 6.31 21.41 -3.57
N GLY A 151 6.02 22.19 -4.61
CA GLY A 151 6.69 23.48 -4.83
C GLY A 151 8.22 23.39 -4.94
N GLY A 152 8.74 22.26 -5.45
CA GLY A 152 10.18 22.01 -5.59
C GLY A 152 10.87 21.44 -4.35
N GLY A 153 10.20 21.33 -3.20
CA GLY A 153 10.80 20.85 -1.94
C GLY A 153 10.23 19.52 -1.43
N ASP A 154 11.01 18.80 -0.63
CA ASP A 154 10.58 17.59 0.09
C ASP A 154 9.57 17.96 1.19
N THR A 155 8.40 17.33 1.16
CA THR A 155 7.35 17.56 2.18
C THR A 155 7.64 16.84 3.50
N MET A 156 8.67 15.99 3.52
CA MET A 156 8.95 15.02 4.57
C MET A 156 7.85 13.96 4.75
N PHE A 157 6.93 13.83 3.78
CA PHE A 157 5.97 12.75 3.67
C PHE A 157 6.40 11.71 2.65
N ARG A 158 6.05 10.45 2.95
CA ARG A 158 6.47 9.29 2.18
C ARG A 158 5.31 8.31 2.03
N ILE A 159 5.27 7.65 0.88
CA ILE A 159 4.60 6.37 0.72
C ILE A 159 5.71 5.32 0.84
N HIS A 160 5.61 4.40 1.80
CA HIS A 160 6.70 3.48 2.09
C HIS A 160 6.22 2.11 2.58
N GLY A 161 7.12 1.13 2.55
CA GLY A 161 6.88 -0.20 3.09
C GLY A 161 6.81 -0.20 4.62
N THR A 162 6.76 -1.38 5.23
CA THR A 162 6.81 -1.47 6.70
C THR A 162 7.34 -2.82 7.14
N THR A 163 8.01 -2.85 8.29
CA THR A 163 8.37 -4.08 9.00
C THR A 163 7.22 -4.61 9.85
N GLN A 164 6.13 -3.83 9.96
CA GLN A 164 4.96 -4.12 10.79
C GLN A 164 3.70 -4.19 9.92
N PRO A 165 3.53 -5.27 9.12
CA PRO A 165 2.43 -5.34 8.16
C PRO A 165 1.06 -5.31 8.82
N TRP A 166 0.92 -5.75 10.07
CA TRP A 166 -0.34 -5.65 10.84
C TRP A 166 -0.84 -4.20 11.05
N SER A 167 0.00 -3.19 10.82
CA SER A 167 -0.41 -1.78 10.87
C SER A 167 -1.25 -1.31 9.67
N ILE A 168 -1.36 -2.13 8.61
CA ILE A 168 -2.15 -1.80 7.42
C ILE A 168 -3.65 -1.82 7.76
N GLY A 169 -4.38 -0.81 7.27
CA GLY A 169 -5.78 -0.59 7.64
C GLY A 169 -5.96 0.11 8.99
N GLN A 170 -4.90 0.58 9.64
CA GLN A 170 -4.94 1.30 10.91
C GLN A 170 -4.42 2.74 10.80
N ALA A 171 -4.80 3.60 11.76
CA ALA A 171 -4.32 4.98 11.88
C ALA A 171 -3.26 5.09 13.00
N MET A 172 -2.04 4.61 12.71
CA MET A 172 -0.96 4.46 13.71
C MET A 172 0.31 5.24 13.38
N SER A 173 0.42 5.84 12.20
CA SER A 173 1.68 6.47 11.76
C SER A 173 1.84 7.90 12.30
N SER A 174 3.05 8.44 12.21
CA SER A 174 3.34 9.83 12.54
C SER A 174 3.02 10.83 11.41
N GLY A 175 2.43 10.35 10.31
CA GLY A 175 1.97 11.15 9.17
C GLY A 175 2.13 10.48 7.80
N CYS A 176 3.13 9.61 7.61
CA CYS A 176 3.40 8.94 6.34
C CYS A 176 2.39 7.81 6.01
N ILE A 177 2.37 7.38 4.75
CA ILE A 177 1.54 6.29 4.25
C ILE A 177 2.35 5.00 4.25
N ARG A 178 1.89 4.00 5.01
CA ARG A 178 2.51 2.67 5.13
C ARG A 178 1.83 1.66 4.23
N MET A 179 2.59 0.80 3.59
CA MET A 179 2.15 -0.29 2.73
C MET A 179 2.84 -1.59 3.13
N MET A 180 2.23 -2.74 2.82
CA MET A 180 2.96 -4.01 2.87
C MET A 180 4.17 -3.94 1.90
N ASN A 181 5.26 -4.64 2.21
CA ASN A 181 6.45 -4.58 1.36
C ASN A 181 6.17 -5.03 -0.08
N HIS A 182 5.37 -6.08 -0.27
CA HIS A 182 4.89 -6.52 -1.59
C HIS A 182 4.16 -5.44 -2.38
N ASP A 183 3.36 -4.64 -1.70
CA ASP A 183 2.53 -3.62 -2.33
C ASP A 183 3.32 -2.36 -2.64
N VAL A 184 4.25 -1.97 -1.76
CA VAL A 184 5.13 -0.83 -2.08
C VAL A 184 6.11 -1.17 -3.19
N ILE A 185 6.57 -2.42 -3.30
CA ILE A 185 7.43 -2.87 -4.42
C ILE A 185 6.66 -2.79 -5.73
N ASP A 186 5.44 -3.32 -5.76
CA ASP A 186 4.59 -3.22 -6.95
C ASP A 186 4.31 -1.77 -7.35
N LEU A 187 3.90 -0.92 -6.40
CA LEU A 187 3.69 0.50 -6.67
C LEU A 187 4.97 1.19 -7.15
N TYR A 188 6.09 0.92 -6.50
CA TYR A 188 7.40 1.47 -6.84
C TYR A 188 7.78 1.12 -8.28
N ASN A 189 7.56 -0.11 -8.73
CA ASN A 189 7.91 -0.53 -10.09
C ASN A 189 7.03 0.12 -11.16
N ARG A 190 5.79 0.51 -10.81
CA ARG A 190 4.85 1.17 -11.74
C ARG A 190 5.07 2.67 -11.85
N VAL A 191 5.34 3.32 -10.71
CA VAL A 191 5.37 4.77 -10.60
C VAL A 191 6.69 5.37 -11.06
N LYS A 192 6.60 6.44 -11.86
CA LYS A 192 7.75 7.25 -12.30
C LYS A 192 8.00 8.42 -11.34
N VAL A 193 9.24 8.89 -11.28
CA VAL A 193 9.54 10.21 -10.70
C VAL A 193 8.79 11.27 -11.49
N GLY A 194 8.22 12.27 -10.81
CA GLY A 194 7.31 13.27 -11.37
C GLY A 194 5.84 12.85 -11.38
N ALA A 195 5.51 11.60 -11.05
CA ALA A 195 4.11 11.17 -10.98
C ALA A 195 3.31 11.99 -9.96
N ARG A 196 2.07 12.34 -10.33
CA ARG A 196 1.16 13.10 -9.48
C ARG A 196 0.70 12.27 -8.30
N VAL A 197 0.55 12.93 -7.16
CA VAL A 197 -0.06 12.37 -5.96
C VAL A 197 -1.16 13.30 -5.49
N LEU A 198 -2.36 12.78 -5.29
CA LEU A 198 -3.46 13.49 -4.63
C LEU A 198 -3.76 12.81 -3.31
N VAL A 199 -3.69 13.55 -2.20
CA VAL A 199 -4.07 13.03 -0.88
C VAL A 199 -5.40 13.63 -0.45
N LEU A 200 -6.41 12.77 -0.33
CA LEU A 200 -7.75 13.10 0.15
C LEU A 200 -7.78 12.92 1.68
N GLN A 201 -8.25 13.96 2.38
CA GLN A 201 -8.49 13.95 3.82
C GLN A 201 -10.01 13.95 4.11
N ALA A 202 -10.36 13.59 5.35
CA ALA A 202 -11.73 13.73 5.87
C ALA A 202 -12.09 15.21 6.04
#